data_AF-A0A533W1F3-F1
#
_entry.id   AF-A0A533W1F3-F1
#
_cell.length_a   1.000
_cell.length_b   1.000
_cell.length_c   1.000
_cell.angle_alpha   90.00
_cell.angle_beta   90.00
_cell.angle_gamma   90.00
#
_symmetry.space_group_name_H-M   'P 1'
#
loop_
_entity.id
_entity.type
_entity.pdbx_description
1 polymer ?
#
loop_
_entity_poly.entity_id
_entity_poly.type
_entity_poly.pdbx_seq_one_letter_code
_entity_poly.pdbx_strand_id
1 'polypeptide(L)'
;YVSEGSIKKKHVTISNTDSQIIARVSRLVKEQGSNYIIWKVLRRGRSKPCFNVEITNSLLSRLLESLFGKGARVKRLPSWIHQISRENKLAFLTGMYRGDGSVEHSKRGRSDARSYTTTSHALAVDLWLLLAGVGVIASIKRNKKKNAWAIVAYGHQADFLGEGLKKAVRKQNIGFALGRGKVYLSIRKLEREWYSGPVYDLNSGGDFTPLFNVHNCWVFPKGQNKVNIGLGVSKAGLDRRNRRFNKQDNLQGLIDEYVGANSVIKNPRLASGEDDGDNAKGNWQVPVRRQNDCMVANGFAVVGDAAWLPRPLDAGGIGPSIYAGVILGKVVAAALEANDASQESLWGYNVEYMKTHGFQMASFEVLRRYLQTLTNEQINYGMKHFLSEEDIQAITDRKHPDFNRTQFFNPAMWFRVLGDLNLARGLRYTAKKSQTLVTHNLEYPDSPGRFAAWRDHLRGELRETVEKFKPLDALQ
;
A
#
# COMPACT_ATOMS: atom_id res chain seq x y z
N TYR A 1 17.14 -5.77 -30.77
CA TYR A 1 15.80 -5.45 -31.31
C TYR A 1 15.16 -4.25 -30.63
N VAL A 2 14.96 -4.26 -29.30
CA VAL A 2 14.23 -3.18 -28.60
C VAL A 2 14.80 -1.79 -28.89
N SER A 3 16.12 -1.63 -28.92
CA SER A 3 16.73 -0.34 -29.24
C SER A 3 16.69 -0.05 -30.74
N GLU A 4 17.50 -0.78 -31.51
CA GLU A 4 17.79 -0.47 -32.93
C GLU A 4 16.98 -1.27 -33.95
N GLY A 5 16.02 -2.07 -33.49
CA GLY A 5 15.23 -2.97 -34.34
C GLY A 5 14.02 -2.30 -34.97
N SER A 6 13.77 -2.66 -36.22
CA SER A 6 12.59 -2.31 -37.00
C SER A 6 11.99 -3.57 -37.64
N ILE A 7 10.67 -3.63 -37.74
CA ILE A 7 9.94 -4.74 -38.39
C ILE A 7 9.27 -4.24 -39.66
N LYS A 8 9.55 -4.93 -40.77
CA LYS A 8 8.89 -4.72 -42.06
C LYS A 8 8.36 -6.05 -42.60
N LYS A 9 7.03 -6.23 -42.59
CA LYS A 9 6.34 -7.44 -43.06
C LYS A 9 6.92 -8.75 -42.47
N LYS A 10 7.85 -9.40 -43.17
CA LYS A 10 8.48 -10.68 -42.82
C LYS A 10 9.95 -10.55 -42.40
N HIS A 11 10.46 -9.33 -42.26
CA HIS A 11 11.87 -9.04 -42.00
C HIS A 11 12.05 -8.25 -40.71
N VAL A 12 13.12 -8.59 -39.99
CA VAL A 12 13.62 -7.81 -38.85
C VAL A 12 14.91 -7.15 -39.30
N THR A 13 14.96 -5.82 -39.22
CA THR A 13 16.17 -5.05 -39.51
C THR A 13 16.75 -4.52 -38.21
N ILE A 14 18.04 -4.73 -37.97
CA ILE A 14 18.78 -4.09 -36.89
C ILE A 14 19.82 -3.18 -37.51
N SER A 15 19.77 -1.89 -37.19
CA SER A 15 20.62 -0.87 -37.79
C SER A 15 21.61 -0.32 -36.76
N ASN A 16 22.88 -0.10 -37.11
CA ASN A 16 23.81 0.61 -36.23
C ASN A 16 24.99 1.19 -37.03
N THR A 17 25.59 2.25 -36.52
CA THR A 17 26.81 2.85 -37.11
C THR A 17 28.09 2.17 -36.63
N ASP A 18 28.04 1.41 -35.54
CA ASP A 18 29.17 0.64 -35.01
C ASP A 18 29.23 -0.76 -35.64
N SER A 19 30.30 -1.03 -36.40
CA SER A 19 30.51 -2.31 -37.07
C SER A 19 30.71 -3.48 -36.10
N GLN A 20 31.18 -3.24 -34.87
CA GLN A 20 31.35 -4.30 -33.87
C GLN A 20 30.01 -4.81 -33.35
N ILE A 21 29.03 -3.90 -33.15
CA ILE A 21 27.66 -4.26 -32.79
C ILE A 21 27.04 -5.11 -33.89
N ILE A 22 27.25 -4.72 -35.14
CA ILE A 22 26.74 -5.42 -36.32
C ILE A 22 27.33 -6.81 -36.45
N ALA A 23 28.65 -6.96 -36.27
CA ALA A 23 29.31 -8.26 -36.26
C ALA A 23 28.77 -9.17 -35.15
N ARG A 24 28.53 -8.62 -33.95
CA ARG A 24 27.94 -9.37 -32.83
C ARG A 24 26.51 -9.82 -33.13
N VAL A 25 25.66 -8.92 -33.66
CA VAL A 25 24.28 -9.25 -34.04
C VAL A 25 24.28 -10.33 -35.11
N SER A 26 25.12 -10.19 -36.13
CA SER A 26 25.24 -11.15 -37.24
C SER A 26 25.61 -12.55 -36.75
N ARG A 27 26.59 -12.63 -35.84
CA ARG A 27 26.96 -13.90 -35.19
C ARG A 27 25.80 -14.51 -34.41
N LEU A 28 25.10 -13.74 -33.57
CA LEU A 28 23.97 -14.23 -32.79
C LEU A 28 22.83 -14.74 -33.70
N VAL A 29 22.57 -14.04 -34.81
CA VAL A 29 21.55 -14.47 -35.78
C VAL A 29 21.95 -15.79 -36.45
N LYS A 30 23.24 -15.95 -36.80
CA LYS A 30 23.78 -17.18 -37.35
C LYS A 30 23.68 -18.36 -36.38
N GLU A 31 24.03 -18.14 -35.10
CA GLU A 31 23.93 -19.15 -34.04
C GLU A 31 22.49 -19.62 -33.80
N GLN A 32 21.51 -18.75 -34.04
CA GLN A 32 20.08 -19.05 -33.97
C GLN A 32 19.52 -19.68 -35.26
N GLY A 33 20.38 -20.09 -36.19
CA GLY A 33 19.99 -20.77 -37.44
C GLY A 33 19.23 -19.90 -38.44
N SER A 34 19.33 -18.57 -38.34
CA SER A 34 18.64 -17.65 -39.24
C SER A 34 19.58 -17.05 -40.30
N ASN A 35 19.09 -16.97 -41.53
CA ASN A 35 19.80 -16.28 -42.61
C ASN A 35 19.63 -14.76 -42.47
N TYR A 36 20.68 -14.02 -42.82
CA TYR A 36 20.67 -12.56 -42.82
C TYR A 36 21.48 -11.99 -43.98
N ILE A 37 21.16 -10.75 -44.35
CA ILE A 37 21.89 -9.95 -45.33
C ILE A 37 22.38 -8.69 -44.62
N ILE A 38 23.61 -8.27 -44.93
CA ILE A 38 24.17 -7.00 -44.45
C ILE A 38 24.24 -6.01 -45.61
N TRP A 39 23.69 -4.81 -45.42
CA TRP A 39 23.86 -3.71 -46.35
C TRP A 39 24.15 -2.40 -45.61
N LYS A 40 24.87 -1.48 -46.26
CA LYS A 40 25.23 -0.18 -45.68
C LYS A 40 24.55 0.95 -46.44
N VAL A 41 24.13 1.99 -45.71
CA VAL A 41 23.62 3.24 -46.29
C VAL A 41 24.37 4.41 -45.70
N LEU A 42 24.93 5.24 -46.59
CA LEU A 42 25.52 6.54 -46.24
C LEU A 42 24.48 7.62 -46.50
N ARG A 43 23.97 8.25 -45.44
CA ARG A 43 23.00 9.35 -45.57
C ARG A 43 23.72 10.68 -45.79
N ARG A 44 23.17 11.53 -46.65
CA ARG A 44 23.68 12.89 -46.90
C ARG A 44 23.83 13.66 -45.57
N GLY A 45 25.04 14.16 -45.30
CA GLY A 45 25.36 14.89 -44.06
C GLY A 45 25.80 14.04 -42.86
N ARG A 46 26.03 12.73 -43.02
CA ARG A 46 26.61 11.86 -41.97
C ARG A 46 28.01 11.40 -42.37
N SER A 47 28.95 11.45 -41.42
CA SER A 47 30.35 11.05 -41.62
C SER A 47 30.58 9.54 -41.58
N LYS A 48 29.66 8.77 -40.96
CA LYS A 48 29.76 7.32 -40.84
C LYS A 48 28.61 6.62 -41.57
N PRO A 49 28.85 5.51 -42.29
CA PRO A 49 27.79 4.70 -42.86
C PRO A 49 26.99 4.01 -41.75
N CYS A 50 25.69 3.82 -41.98
CA CYS A 50 24.83 3.00 -41.13
C CYS A 50 24.72 1.61 -41.75
N PHE A 51 25.08 0.59 -40.99
CA PHE A 51 24.99 -0.81 -41.38
C PHE A 51 23.64 -1.38 -40.92
N ASN A 52 23.08 -2.27 -41.74
CA ASN A 52 21.78 -2.88 -41.50
C ASN A 52 21.92 -4.39 -41.62
N VAL A 53 21.56 -5.11 -40.57
CA VAL A 53 21.40 -6.57 -40.61
C VAL A 53 19.93 -6.84 -40.85
N GLU A 54 19.60 -7.35 -42.03
CA GLU A 54 18.26 -7.76 -42.40
C GLU A 54 18.11 -9.27 -42.23
N ILE A 55 17.23 -9.67 -41.32
CA ILE A 55 16.98 -11.05 -40.96
C ILE A 55 15.65 -11.47 -41.59
N THR A 56 15.70 -12.42 -42.51
CA THR A 56 14.51 -12.92 -43.22
C THR A 56 13.96 -14.12 -42.47
N ASN A 57 13.23 -13.85 -41.39
CA ASN A 57 12.59 -14.88 -40.57
C ASN A 57 11.23 -14.37 -40.08
N SER A 58 10.16 -14.90 -40.70
CA SER A 58 8.80 -14.47 -40.40
C SER A 58 8.32 -14.85 -39.00
N LEU A 59 8.78 -16.00 -38.48
CA LEU A 59 8.47 -16.44 -37.11
C LEU A 59 9.12 -15.50 -36.09
N LEU A 60 10.41 -15.20 -36.27
CA LEU A 60 11.13 -14.27 -35.42
C LEU A 60 10.51 -12.87 -35.47
N SER A 61 10.11 -12.40 -36.65
CA SER A 61 9.42 -11.11 -36.80
C SER A 61 8.14 -11.05 -35.97
N ARG A 62 7.27 -12.06 -36.11
CA ARG A 62 6.00 -12.14 -35.35
C ARG A 62 6.24 -12.24 -33.84
N LEU A 63 7.24 -13.05 -33.44
CA LEU A 63 7.62 -13.20 -32.03
C LEU A 63 8.07 -11.87 -31.43
N LEU A 64 8.99 -11.15 -32.09
CA LEU A 64 9.49 -9.87 -31.60
C LEU A 64 8.41 -8.79 -31.59
N GLU A 65 7.53 -8.75 -32.59
CA GLU A 65 6.38 -7.85 -32.61
C GLU A 65 5.42 -8.12 -31.45
N SER A 66 5.11 -9.39 -31.18
CA SER A 66 4.25 -9.80 -30.08
C SER A 66 4.85 -9.42 -28.71
N LEU A 67 6.13 -9.71 -28.51
CA LEU A 67 6.81 -9.47 -27.24
C LEU A 67 7.07 -7.99 -26.97
N PHE A 68 7.61 -7.29 -27.97
CA PHE A 68 8.20 -5.97 -27.76
C PHE A 68 7.46 -4.85 -28.49
N GLY A 69 6.48 -5.15 -29.36
CA GLY A 69 5.74 -4.16 -30.13
C GLY A 69 6.47 -3.65 -31.38
N LYS A 70 5.71 -3.07 -32.31
CA LYS A 70 6.21 -2.55 -33.59
C LYS A 70 6.13 -1.02 -33.64
N GLY A 71 7.29 -0.39 -33.87
CA GLY A 71 7.43 1.06 -33.94
C GLY A 71 7.79 1.70 -32.59
N ALA A 72 8.58 2.77 -32.63
CA ALA A 72 9.27 3.31 -31.44
C ALA A 72 8.32 3.71 -30.28
N ARG A 73 7.12 4.22 -30.58
CA ARG A 73 6.12 4.62 -29.58
C ARG A 73 5.38 3.45 -28.91
N VAL A 74 5.31 2.30 -29.61
CA VAL A 74 4.59 1.10 -29.15
C VAL A 74 5.53 0.10 -28.49
N LYS A 75 6.85 0.31 -28.63
CA LYS A 75 7.85 -0.55 -28.02
C LYS A 75 7.63 -0.66 -26.51
N ARG A 76 7.73 -1.87 -25.97
CA ARG A 76 7.49 -2.20 -24.56
C ARG A 76 8.36 -3.38 -24.13
N LEU A 77 8.45 -3.64 -22.83
CA LEU A 77 9.01 -4.89 -22.34
C LEU A 77 7.88 -5.81 -21.84
N PRO A 78 7.96 -7.12 -22.07
CA PRO A 78 7.01 -8.05 -21.48
C PRO A 78 7.28 -8.23 -19.99
N SER A 79 6.22 -8.43 -19.19
CA SER A 79 6.31 -8.46 -17.72
C SER A 79 7.27 -9.52 -17.17
N TRP A 80 7.38 -10.68 -17.84
CA TRP A 80 8.28 -11.76 -17.45
C TRP A 80 9.76 -11.33 -17.44
N ILE A 81 10.13 -10.27 -18.15
CA ILE A 81 11.52 -9.77 -18.16
C ILE A 81 11.98 -9.31 -16.77
N HIS A 82 11.03 -8.90 -15.91
CA HIS A 82 11.33 -8.49 -14.55
C HIS A 82 11.57 -9.69 -13.62
N GLN A 83 11.23 -10.90 -14.06
CA GLN A 83 11.34 -12.13 -13.28
C GLN A 83 12.56 -13.00 -13.68
N ILE A 84 13.23 -12.69 -14.79
CA ILE A 84 14.43 -13.43 -15.21
C ILE A 84 15.61 -13.21 -14.24
N SER A 85 16.59 -14.10 -14.31
CA SER A 85 17.81 -14.04 -13.49
C SER A 85 18.53 -12.70 -13.62
N ARG A 86 19.26 -12.31 -12.57
CA ARG A 86 20.05 -11.07 -12.58
C ARG A 86 21.01 -11.01 -13.78
N GLU A 87 21.66 -12.13 -14.12
CA GLU A 87 22.55 -12.25 -15.27
C GLU A 87 21.83 -11.92 -16.59
N ASN A 88 20.64 -12.50 -16.81
CA ASN A 88 19.85 -12.24 -18.01
C ASN A 88 19.35 -10.79 -18.08
N LYS A 89 19.00 -10.18 -16.94
CA LYS A 89 18.67 -8.75 -16.86
C LYS A 89 19.87 -7.89 -17.28
N LEU A 90 21.07 -8.19 -16.77
CA LEU A 90 22.29 -7.47 -17.13
C LEU A 90 22.59 -7.61 -18.63
N ALA A 91 22.54 -8.82 -19.18
CA ALA A 91 22.78 -9.06 -20.61
C ALA A 91 21.78 -8.29 -21.50
N PHE A 92 20.50 -8.27 -21.11
CA PHE A 92 19.46 -7.54 -21.81
C PHE A 92 19.69 -6.02 -21.76
N LEU A 93 19.96 -5.47 -20.58
CA LEU A 93 20.27 -4.05 -20.37
C LEU A 93 21.52 -3.62 -21.14
N THR A 94 22.59 -4.40 -21.10
CA THR A 94 23.81 -4.15 -21.89
C THR A 94 23.51 -4.15 -23.38
N GLY A 95 22.67 -5.07 -23.87
CA GLY A 95 22.23 -5.09 -25.27
C GLY A 95 21.45 -3.83 -25.67
N MET A 96 20.58 -3.33 -24.79
CA MET A 96 19.83 -2.10 -25.03
C MET A 96 20.74 -0.86 -25.06
N TYR A 97 21.58 -0.69 -24.04
CA TYR A 97 22.46 0.48 -23.93
C TYR A 97 23.58 0.49 -24.97
N ARG A 98 24.02 -0.67 -25.47
CA ARG A 98 24.91 -0.71 -26.64
C ARG A 98 24.22 -0.22 -27.91
N GLY A 99 22.94 -0.50 -28.06
CA GLY A 99 22.16 -0.06 -29.22
C GLY A 99 21.95 1.44 -29.23
N ASP A 100 21.24 1.95 -28.23
CA ASP A 100 20.71 3.34 -28.21
C ASP A 100 21.09 4.10 -26.93
N GLY A 101 22.07 3.58 -26.18
CA GLY A 101 22.64 4.25 -25.04
C GLY A 101 23.66 5.31 -25.47
N SER A 102 23.69 6.41 -24.71
CA SER A 102 24.61 7.52 -24.94
C SER A 102 25.31 7.94 -23.65
N VAL A 103 26.46 8.59 -23.79
CA VAL A 103 27.22 9.16 -22.68
C VAL A 103 26.80 10.61 -22.49
N GLU A 104 26.26 10.94 -21.32
CA GLU A 104 26.07 12.32 -20.90
C GLU A 104 27.31 12.77 -20.13
N HIS A 105 28.16 13.57 -20.79
CA HIS A 105 29.33 14.14 -20.16
C HIS A 105 28.94 15.23 -19.17
N SER A 106 29.47 15.13 -17.97
CA SER A 106 29.15 16.02 -16.87
C SER A 106 30.12 17.21 -16.77
N LYS A 107 29.64 18.33 -16.22
CA LYS A 107 30.46 19.53 -15.98
C LYS A 107 31.49 19.27 -14.86
N ARG A 108 32.58 20.07 -14.82
CA ARG A 108 33.74 19.92 -13.91
C ARG A 108 33.34 19.49 -12.50
N GLY A 109 33.90 18.36 -12.05
CA GLY A 109 33.70 17.80 -10.70
C GLY A 109 32.56 16.77 -10.58
N ARG A 110 31.77 16.53 -11.65
CA ARG A 110 30.70 15.52 -11.64
C ARG A 110 31.08 14.22 -12.35
N SER A 111 30.25 13.18 -12.16
CA SER A 111 30.41 11.90 -12.82
C SER A 111 29.58 11.91 -14.09
N ASP A 112 30.09 11.29 -15.14
CA ASP A 112 29.34 11.07 -16.36
C ASP A 112 28.16 10.13 -16.11
N ALA A 113 27.19 10.14 -17.03
CA ALA A 113 26.01 9.31 -16.94
C ALA A 113 25.76 8.53 -18.23
N ARG A 114 25.06 7.41 -18.08
CA ARG A 114 24.50 6.66 -19.21
C ARG A 114 23.05 7.06 -19.38
N SER A 115 22.69 7.42 -20.61
CA SER A 115 21.36 7.88 -20.95
C SER A 115 20.77 7.01 -22.05
N TYR A 116 19.55 6.55 -21.85
CA TYR A 116 18.75 5.85 -22.85
C TYR A 116 17.53 6.70 -23.18
N THR A 117 17.26 6.96 -24.45
CA THR A 117 16.11 7.79 -24.87
C THR A 117 15.05 6.94 -25.55
N THR A 118 13.78 7.16 -25.23
CA THR A 118 12.66 6.48 -25.90
C THR A 118 11.47 7.42 -26.11
N THR A 119 10.65 7.13 -27.13
CA THR A 119 9.35 7.78 -27.35
C THR A 119 8.17 6.91 -26.90
N SER A 120 8.44 5.83 -26.18
CA SER A 120 7.45 5.02 -25.49
C SER A 120 7.54 5.24 -23.98
N HIS A 121 6.46 5.70 -23.36
CA HIS A 121 6.38 5.87 -21.91
C HIS A 121 6.47 4.52 -21.19
N ALA A 122 5.78 3.50 -21.71
CA ALA A 122 5.79 2.15 -21.16
C ALA A 122 7.21 1.59 -21.10
N LEU A 123 7.96 1.67 -22.22
CA LEU A 123 9.36 1.24 -22.25
C LEU A 123 10.23 2.03 -21.28
N ALA A 124 9.96 3.33 -21.09
CA ALA A 124 10.73 4.14 -20.16
C ALA A 124 10.55 3.70 -18.70
N VAL A 125 9.31 3.38 -18.31
CA VAL A 125 8.97 2.88 -16.97
C VAL A 125 9.51 1.45 -16.77
N ASP A 126 9.33 0.56 -17.74
CA ASP A 126 9.82 -0.82 -17.65
C ASP A 126 11.36 -0.85 -17.55
N LEU A 127 12.05 -0.03 -18.37
CA LEU A 127 13.51 0.07 -18.30
C LEU A 127 13.98 0.61 -16.95
N TRP A 128 13.29 1.61 -16.41
CA TRP A 128 13.58 2.16 -15.09
C TRP A 128 13.42 1.10 -13.98
N LEU A 129 12.36 0.30 -14.01
CA LEU A 129 12.14 -0.82 -13.09
C LEU A 129 13.18 -1.93 -13.27
N LEU A 130 13.56 -2.25 -14.50
CA LEU A 130 14.53 -3.29 -14.80
C LEU A 130 15.93 -2.91 -14.28
N LEU A 131 16.32 -1.64 -14.41
CA LEU A 131 17.54 -1.07 -13.83
C LEU A 131 17.51 -1.16 -12.29
N ALA A 132 16.39 -0.78 -11.66
CA ALA A 132 16.23 -0.90 -10.21
C ALA A 132 16.39 -2.36 -9.75
N GLY A 133 15.83 -3.31 -10.52
CA GLY A 133 15.93 -4.75 -10.27
C GLY A 133 17.35 -5.34 -10.36
N VAL A 134 18.33 -4.59 -10.87
CA VAL A 134 19.76 -4.98 -10.84
C VAL A 134 20.62 -4.11 -9.92
N GLY A 135 19.97 -3.21 -9.15
CA GLY A 135 20.62 -2.31 -8.21
C GLY A 135 21.02 -0.94 -8.78
N VAL A 136 20.52 -0.57 -9.96
CA VAL A 136 20.79 0.74 -10.58
C VAL A 136 19.60 1.66 -10.44
N ILE A 137 19.75 2.76 -9.70
CA ILE A 137 18.68 3.74 -9.56
C ILE A 137 18.87 4.85 -10.58
N ALA A 138 18.08 4.78 -11.64
CA ALA A 138 18.07 5.77 -12.71
C ALA A 138 17.05 6.89 -12.43
N SER A 139 17.26 8.05 -13.05
CA SER A 139 16.26 9.11 -13.14
C SER A 139 15.49 9.02 -14.46
N ILE A 140 14.18 9.29 -14.44
CA ILE A 140 13.37 9.46 -15.65
C ILE A 140 13.09 10.94 -15.89
N LYS A 141 13.38 11.43 -17.10
CA LYS A 141 13.19 12.84 -17.49
C LYS A 141 12.35 12.93 -18.75
N ARG A 142 11.28 13.72 -18.73
CA ARG A 142 10.45 13.98 -19.92
C ARG A 142 10.97 15.19 -20.68
N ASN A 143 11.34 15.01 -21.94
CA ASN A 143 11.61 16.10 -22.88
C ASN A 143 10.31 16.45 -23.63
N LYS A 144 9.66 17.54 -23.24
CA LYS A 144 8.39 17.99 -23.84
C LYS A 144 8.52 18.30 -25.34
N LYS A 145 9.63 18.91 -25.77
CA LYS A 145 9.84 19.31 -27.19
C LYS A 145 9.95 18.10 -28.11
N LYS A 146 10.67 17.06 -27.69
CA LYS A 146 10.86 15.82 -28.48
C LYS A 146 9.78 14.77 -28.21
N ASN A 147 8.86 15.04 -27.29
CA ASN A 147 7.91 14.07 -26.72
C ASN A 147 8.57 12.70 -26.43
N ALA A 148 9.69 12.76 -25.70
CA ALA A 148 10.54 11.61 -25.42
C ALA A 148 10.93 11.58 -23.94
N TRP A 149 11.31 10.40 -23.47
CA TRP A 149 11.79 10.15 -22.11
C TRP A 149 13.25 9.73 -22.13
N ALA A 150 14.04 10.30 -21.23
CA ALA A 150 15.43 9.92 -21.00
C ALA A 150 15.55 9.21 -19.65
N ILE A 151 16.18 8.05 -19.66
CA ILE A 151 16.46 7.23 -18.48
C ILE A 151 17.96 7.33 -18.22
N VAL A 152 18.31 8.06 -17.16
CA VAL A 152 19.69 8.48 -16.90
C VAL A 152 20.22 7.83 -15.62
N ALA A 153 21.24 6.99 -15.77
CA ALA A 153 21.95 6.33 -14.68
C ALA A 153 23.30 7.02 -14.45
N TYR A 154 23.52 7.53 -13.23
CA TYR A 154 24.68 8.35 -12.87
C TYR A 154 25.79 7.54 -12.19
N GLY A 155 27.05 7.81 -12.58
CA GLY A 155 28.25 7.36 -11.86
C GLY A 155 28.47 5.84 -11.82
N HIS A 156 29.04 5.34 -10.73
CA HIS A 156 29.55 3.96 -10.54
C HIS A 156 28.51 2.84 -10.70
N GLN A 157 27.21 3.16 -10.64
CA GLN A 157 26.14 2.18 -10.79
C GLN A 157 26.05 1.65 -12.23
N ALA A 158 26.53 2.42 -13.21
CA ALA A 158 26.32 2.15 -14.64
C ALA A 158 27.56 1.58 -15.34
N ASP A 159 28.62 1.19 -14.61
CA ASP A 159 29.88 0.73 -15.20
C ASP A 159 29.68 -0.52 -16.08
N PHE A 160 28.75 -1.43 -15.73
CA PHE A 160 28.43 -2.61 -16.55
C PHE A 160 27.68 -2.29 -17.87
N LEU A 161 27.15 -1.07 -18.01
CA LEU A 161 26.50 -0.60 -19.23
C LEU A 161 27.52 -0.08 -20.26
N GLY A 162 28.81 -0.05 -19.92
CA GLY A 162 29.93 0.21 -20.83
C GLY A 162 31.08 0.97 -20.16
N GLU A 163 32.29 0.87 -20.73
CA GLU A 163 33.52 1.47 -20.18
C GLU A 163 33.62 3.00 -20.38
N GLY A 164 34.51 3.66 -19.62
CA GLY A 164 34.94 5.05 -19.91
C GLY A 164 34.08 6.18 -19.34
N LEU A 165 33.31 5.95 -18.27
CA LEU A 165 32.63 7.04 -17.56
C LEU A 165 33.60 7.80 -16.67
N LYS A 166 33.70 9.14 -16.83
CA LYS A 166 34.44 9.98 -15.89
C LYS A 166 33.81 9.92 -14.50
N LYS A 167 34.64 9.77 -13.48
CA LYS A 167 34.22 9.64 -12.08
C LYS A 167 34.47 10.94 -11.31
N ALA A 168 33.51 11.36 -10.50
CA ALA A 168 33.70 12.45 -9.56
C ALA A 168 34.66 12.03 -8.42
N VAL A 169 35.51 12.97 -7.99
CA VAL A 169 36.48 12.75 -6.90
C VAL A 169 35.80 12.72 -5.53
N ARG A 170 34.62 13.34 -5.38
CA ARG A 170 33.83 13.35 -4.13
C ARG A 170 32.49 12.64 -4.30
N LYS A 171 32.02 11.99 -3.23
CA LYS A 171 30.72 11.32 -3.16
C LYS A 171 29.60 12.35 -3.39
N GLN A 172 28.78 12.11 -4.42
CA GLN A 172 27.65 12.98 -4.74
C GLN A 172 26.41 12.57 -3.98
N ASN A 173 25.58 13.56 -3.64
CA ASN A 173 24.21 13.28 -3.23
C ASN A 173 23.42 12.84 -4.48
N ILE A 174 23.12 11.56 -4.53
CA ILE A 174 22.43 10.90 -5.64
C ILE A 174 20.90 10.98 -5.52
N GLY A 175 20.38 11.58 -4.44
CA GLY A 175 18.94 11.79 -4.23
C GLY A 175 18.17 10.52 -3.88
N PHE A 176 18.88 9.44 -3.55
CA PHE A 176 18.30 8.20 -3.05
C PHE A 176 19.27 7.49 -2.09
N ALA A 177 18.74 6.57 -1.27
CA ALA A 177 19.51 5.63 -0.47
C ALA A 177 19.04 4.19 -0.74
N LEU A 178 19.93 3.23 -0.59
CA LEU A 178 19.63 1.79 -0.68
C LEU A 178 19.78 1.18 0.71
N GLY A 179 18.83 0.35 1.12
CA GLY A 179 18.90 -0.38 2.38
C GLY A 179 17.74 -1.35 2.55
N ARG A 180 17.98 -2.49 3.20
CA ARG A 180 16.93 -3.50 3.52
C ARG A 180 16.12 -3.97 2.29
N GLY A 181 16.77 -4.06 1.12
CA GLY A 181 16.10 -4.43 -0.14
C GLY A 181 15.17 -3.35 -0.72
N LYS A 182 15.17 -2.13 -0.17
CA LYS A 182 14.30 -1.01 -0.57
C LYS A 182 15.12 0.17 -1.12
N VAL A 183 14.46 0.99 -1.95
CA VAL A 183 15.00 2.24 -2.51
C VAL A 183 14.31 3.41 -1.82
N TYR A 184 15.07 4.23 -1.11
CA TYR A 184 14.57 5.43 -0.45
C TYR A 184 14.80 6.63 -1.36
N LEU A 185 13.75 7.36 -1.75
CA LEU A 185 13.83 8.54 -2.62
C LEU A 185 13.55 9.81 -1.81
N SER A 186 14.28 10.90 -2.08
CA SER A 186 13.98 12.19 -1.45
C SER A 186 12.71 12.84 -2.05
N ILE A 187 11.87 13.41 -1.19
CA ILE A 187 10.75 14.24 -1.61
C ILE A 187 11.30 15.51 -2.26
N ARG A 188 10.91 15.78 -3.51
CA ARG A 188 11.39 16.94 -4.27
C ARG A 188 10.43 18.13 -4.26
N LYS A 189 9.14 17.86 -4.17
CA LYS A 189 8.06 18.85 -4.22
C LYS A 189 6.82 18.29 -3.54
N LEU A 190 6.09 19.14 -2.82
CA LEU A 190 4.77 18.84 -2.26
C LEU A 190 3.83 19.95 -2.70
N GLU A 191 2.72 19.58 -3.32
CA GLU A 191 1.69 20.51 -3.79
C GLU A 191 0.34 20.11 -3.21
N ARG A 192 -0.58 21.07 -3.12
CA ARG A 192 -1.96 20.84 -2.72
C ARG A 192 -2.86 21.31 -3.86
N GLU A 193 -3.80 20.46 -4.24
CA GLU A 193 -4.82 20.78 -5.24
C GLU A 193 -6.20 20.42 -4.70
N TRP A 194 -7.20 21.22 -5.03
CA TRP A 194 -8.59 20.86 -4.78
C TRP A 194 -9.00 19.82 -5.82
N TYR A 195 -9.39 18.63 -5.34
CA TYR A 195 -9.78 17.52 -6.20
C TYR A 195 -11.23 17.11 -5.91
N SER A 196 -12.01 16.96 -6.96
CA SER A 196 -13.37 16.41 -6.92
C SER A 196 -13.48 15.33 -7.99
N GLY A 197 -13.57 14.09 -7.55
CA GLY A 197 -13.58 12.92 -8.43
C GLY A 197 -13.27 11.63 -7.68
N PRO A 198 -13.26 10.49 -8.38
CA PRO A 198 -12.96 9.19 -7.79
C PRO A 198 -11.51 9.09 -7.32
N VAL A 199 -11.30 8.59 -6.09
CA VAL A 199 -9.97 8.22 -5.56
C VAL A 199 -9.91 6.70 -5.48
N TYR A 200 -8.80 6.12 -5.95
CA TYR A 200 -8.61 4.67 -6.03
C TYR A 200 -7.67 4.18 -4.94
N ASP A 201 -7.91 2.95 -4.45
CA ASP A 201 -7.08 2.26 -3.47
C ASP A 201 -6.75 0.84 -3.94
N LEU A 202 -5.65 0.28 -3.43
CA LEU A 202 -5.17 -1.08 -3.72
C LEU A 202 -4.74 -1.76 -2.43
N ASN A 203 -5.46 -2.80 -2.02
CA ASN A 203 -5.07 -3.68 -0.92
C ASN A 203 -4.41 -4.96 -1.48
N SER A 204 -3.25 -5.34 -0.96
CA SER A 204 -2.54 -6.56 -1.34
C SER A 204 -2.14 -7.34 -0.09
N GLY A 205 -2.07 -8.67 -0.18
CA GLY A 205 -1.71 -9.55 0.95
C GLY A 205 -0.24 -9.49 1.41
N GLY A 206 0.49 -8.40 1.14
CA GLY A 206 1.90 -8.19 1.51
C GLY A 206 2.33 -6.71 1.50
N ASP A 207 3.65 -6.46 1.54
CA ASP A 207 4.30 -5.13 1.54
C ASP A 207 4.06 -4.35 0.22
N PHE A 208 2.84 -3.83 0.03
CA PHE A 208 2.55 -2.79 -0.93
C PHE A 208 1.80 -1.67 -0.21
N THR A 209 2.37 -0.47 -0.17
CA THR A 209 1.74 0.69 0.47
C THR A 209 1.87 1.92 -0.42
N PRO A 210 0.83 2.30 -1.17
CA PRO A 210 0.51 3.70 -1.34
C PRO A 210 -0.37 4.11 -0.16
N LEU A 211 0.20 4.94 0.72
CA LEU A 211 -0.47 5.80 1.70
C LEU A 211 -1.68 5.18 2.44
N PHE A 212 -1.34 4.59 3.59
CA PHE A 212 -2.24 4.14 4.67
C PHE A 212 -3.63 4.80 4.69
N ASN A 213 -4.66 3.95 4.66
CA ASN A 213 -6.06 4.34 4.77
C ASN A 213 -6.63 4.00 6.16
N VAL A 214 -7.16 5.00 6.87
CA VAL A 214 -8.20 4.80 7.88
C VAL A 214 -9.52 4.68 7.13
N HIS A 215 -9.76 3.54 6.49
CA HIS A 215 -10.96 3.35 5.69
C HIS A 215 -12.06 2.62 6.46
N ASN A 216 -13.26 3.17 6.38
CA ASN A 216 -14.50 2.50 6.69
C ASN A 216 -15.09 1.79 5.46
N CYS A 217 -14.37 1.76 4.32
CA CYS A 217 -14.75 1.00 3.11
C CYS A 217 -13.76 -0.14 2.92
N TRP A 218 -14.17 -1.21 2.24
CA TRP A 218 -13.24 -2.28 1.90
C TRP A 218 -13.52 -2.87 0.53
N VAL A 219 -12.45 -3.40 -0.06
CA VAL A 219 -12.44 -4.19 -1.29
C VAL A 219 -11.54 -5.38 -1.00
N PHE A 220 -12.14 -6.52 -0.63
CA PHE A 220 -11.44 -7.75 -0.26
C PHE A 220 -11.50 -8.76 -1.41
N PRO A 221 -10.39 -8.96 -2.15
CA PRO A 221 -10.34 -9.98 -3.20
C PRO A 221 -10.60 -11.36 -2.60
N LYS A 222 -11.53 -12.11 -3.20
CA LYS A 222 -11.84 -13.52 -2.86
C LYS A 222 -11.48 -14.49 -3.98
N GLY A 223 -10.89 -13.99 -5.07
CA GLY A 223 -10.47 -14.78 -6.22
C GLY A 223 -10.07 -13.87 -7.38
N GLN A 224 -9.72 -14.46 -8.54
CA GLN A 224 -9.28 -13.69 -9.71
C GLN A 224 -10.34 -12.70 -10.21
N ASN A 225 -11.61 -13.11 -10.23
CA ASN A 225 -12.75 -12.31 -10.67
C ASN A 225 -13.85 -12.24 -9.60
N LYS A 226 -13.47 -12.30 -8.32
CA LYS A 226 -14.40 -12.29 -7.18
C LYS A 226 -13.88 -11.37 -6.09
N VAL A 227 -14.74 -10.50 -5.59
CA VAL A 227 -14.38 -9.48 -4.60
C VAL A 227 -15.55 -9.23 -3.66
N ASN A 228 -15.26 -9.02 -2.38
CA ASN A 228 -16.22 -8.57 -1.39
C ASN A 228 -16.00 -7.07 -1.16
N ILE A 229 -17.02 -6.27 -1.47
CA ILE A 229 -16.97 -4.80 -1.38
C ILE A 229 -17.97 -4.37 -0.32
N GLY A 230 -17.57 -3.45 0.55
CA GLY A 230 -18.50 -2.90 1.51
C GLY A 230 -18.03 -1.61 2.16
N LEU A 231 -18.89 -1.12 3.04
CA LEU A 231 -18.77 0.14 3.74
C LEU A 231 -19.37 -0.02 5.15
N GLY A 232 -18.73 0.59 6.13
CA GLY A 232 -19.19 0.72 7.50
C GLY A 232 -19.51 2.18 7.79
N VAL A 233 -20.69 2.46 8.31
CA VAL A 233 -21.07 3.82 8.72
C VAL A 233 -21.67 3.79 10.11
N SER A 234 -21.41 4.84 10.89
CA SER A 234 -22.29 5.14 12.02
C SER A 234 -23.62 5.66 11.46
N LYS A 235 -24.74 5.02 11.80
CA LYS A 235 -26.08 5.48 11.36
C LYS A 235 -26.31 6.96 11.68
N ALA A 236 -26.04 7.35 12.93
CA ALA A 236 -26.13 8.75 13.35
C ALA A 236 -25.18 9.66 12.56
N GLY A 237 -23.99 9.18 12.21
CA GLY A 237 -23.05 9.92 11.37
C GLY A 237 -23.54 10.12 9.93
N LEU A 238 -24.10 9.08 9.32
CA LEU A 238 -24.69 9.15 7.99
C LEU A 238 -25.89 10.11 7.97
N ASP A 239 -26.75 10.05 8.98
CA ASP A 239 -27.92 10.93 9.10
C ASP A 239 -27.51 12.40 9.26
N ARG A 240 -26.46 12.69 10.05
CA ARG A 240 -25.87 14.03 10.14
C ARG A 240 -25.35 14.52 8.78
N ARG A 241 -24.56 13.69 8.08
CA ARG A 241 -24.05 14.00 6.74
C ARG A 241 -25.20 14.30 5.77
N ASN A 242 -26.21 13.45 5.75
CA ASN A 242 -27.37 13.58 4.87
C ASN A 242 -28.10 14.89 5.11
N ARG A 243 -28.36 15.26 6.38
CA ARG A 243 -28.93 16.58 6.71
C ARG A 243 -28.04 17.72 6.26
N ARG A 244 -26.74 17.67 6.55
CA ARG A 244 -25.78 18.73 6.20
C ARG A 244 -25.69 19.00 4.70
N PHE A 245 -25.79 17.96 3.87
CA PHE A 245 -25.66 18.07 2.42
C PHE A 245 -26.98 17.95 1.66
N ASN A 246 -28.12 17.95 2.38
CA ASN A 246 -29.45 17.73 1.81
C ASN A 246 -29.53 16.48 0.91
N LYS A 247 -29.00 15.35 1.41
CA LYS A 247 -28.98 14.04 0.74
C LYS A 247 -29.88 13.04 1.46
N GLN A 248 -30.18 11.93 0.78
CA GLN A 248 -30.94 10.80 1.34
C GLN A 248 -30.18 9.48 1.16
N ASP A 249 -28.84 9.54 1.16
CA ASP A 249 -28.00 8.38 0.90
C ASP A 249 -28.18 7.32 1.99
N ASN A 250 -28.29 6.06 1.60
CA ASN A 250 -28.25 4.94 2.52
C ASN A 250 -26.99 4.10 2.28
N LEU A 251 -26.68 3.20 3.22
CA LEU A 251 -25.46 2.39 3.15
C LEU A 251 -25.36 1.61 1.82
N GLN A 252 -26.46 1.00 1.39
CA GLN A 252 -26.47 0.21 0.17
C GLN A 252 -26.26 1.08 -1.08
N GLY A 253 -26.91 2.24 -1.15
CA GLY A 253 -26.76 3.19 -2.25
C GLY A 253 -25.33 3.70 -2.40
N LEU A 254 -24.64 3.97 -1.29
CA LEU A 254 -23.23 4.38 -1.30
C LEU A 254 -22.30 3.26 -1.82
N ILE A 255 -22.60 2.00 -1.49
CA ILE A 255 -21.85 0.85 -2.02
C ILE A 255 -22.13 0.67 -3.52
N ASP A 256 -23.40 0.75 -3.92
CA ASP A 256 -23.82 0.60 -5.31
C ASP A 256 -23.24 1.72 -6.20
N GLU A 257 -23.18 2.96 -5.69
CA GLU A 257 -22.51 4.09 -6.33
C GLU A 257 -21.01 3.81 -6.53
N TYR A 258 -20.32 3.31 -5.51
CA TYR A 258 -18.90 2.95 -5.62
C TYR A 258 -18.66 1.85 -6.65
N VAL A 259 -19.49 0.80 -6.65
CA VAL A 259 -19.40 -0.30 -7.62
C VAL A 259 -19.61 0.21 -9.05
N GLY A 260 -20.58 1.10 -9.26
CA GLY A 260 -20.86 1.68 -10.58
C GLY A 260 -19.79 2.67 -11.06
N ALA A 261 -19.16 3.42 -10.15
CA ALA A 261 -18.14 4.40 -10.47
C ALA A 261 -16.74 3.80 -10.66
N ASN A 262 -16.47 2.62 -10.10
CA ASN A 262 -15.15 2.01 -10.15
C ASN A 262 -14.84 1.38 -11.52
N SER A 263 -14.04 2.07 -12.32
CA SER A 263 -13.67 1.67 -13.68
C SER A 263 -12.93 0.32 -13.83
N VAL A 264 -12.39 -0.21 -12.74
CA VAL A 264 -11.75 -1.55 -12.72
C VAL A 264 -12.80 -2.66 -12.70
N ILE A 265 -14.00 -2.38 -12.16
CA ILE A 265 -15.10 -3.33 -12.07
C ILE A 265 -15.90 -3.30 -13.37
N LYS A 266 -15.74 -4.35 -14.19
CA LYS A 266 -16.45 -4.49 -15.47
C LYS A 266 -17.55 -5.53 -15.35
N ASN A 267 -18.76 -5.18 -15.77
CA ASN A 267 -19.94 -6.05 -15.74
C ASN A 267 -20.17 -6.68 -14.35
N PRO A 268 -20.33 -5.87 -13.28
CA PRO A 268 -20.52 -6.40 -11.93
C PRO A 268 -21.76 -7.28 -11.88
N ARG A 269 -21.61 -8.45 -11.26
CA ARG A 269 -22.70 -9.36 -10.92
C ARG A 269 -22.51 -9.85 -9.50
N LEU A 270 -23.63 -10.12 -8.82
CA LEU A 270 -23.57 -10.78 -7.52
C LEU A 270 -22.95 -12.16 -7.68
N ALA A 271 -22.14 -12.55 -6.69
CA ALA A 271 -21.52 -13.87 -6.67
C ALA A 271 -22.62 -14.93 -6.45
N SER A 272 -22.53 -16.04 -7.18
CA SER A 272 -23.52 -17.11 -7.18
C SER A 272 -22.89 -18.49 -7.01
N GLY A 273 -21.69 -18.56 -6.40
CA GLY A 273 -21.07 -19.83 -6.07
C GLY A 273 -21.80 -20.52 -4.93
N GLU A 274 -21.56 -21.82 -4.76
CA GLU A 274 -22.15 -22.63 -3.69
C GLU A 274 -21.86 -22.04 -2.30
N ASP A 275 -20.66 -21.50 -2.10
CA ASP A 275 -20.25 -20.81 -0.86
C ASP A 275 -20.81 -19.39 -0.68
N ASP A 276 -21.49 -18.83 -1.70
CA ASP A 276 -21.94 -17.44 -1.69
C ASP A 276 -23.35 -17.24 -1.11
N GLY A 277 -24.20 -18.28 -1.16
CA GLY A 277 -25.53 -18.33 -0.53
C GLY A 277 -26.26 -16.99 -0.40
N ASP A 278 -26.73 -16.68 0.81
CA ASP A 278 -27.35 -15.39 1.19
C ASP A 278 -26.31 -14.28 1.49
N ASN A 279 -25.03 -14.55 1.29
CA ASN A 279 -23.91 -13.66 1.62
C ASN A 279 -23.49 -12.75 0.44
N ALA A 280 -24.21 -12.82 -0.68
CA ALA A 280 -23.90 -12.04 -1.88
C ALA A 280 -24.20 -10.54 -1.72
N LYS A 281 -25.24 -10.17 -0.96
CA LYS A 281 -25.65 -8.78 -0.71
C LYS A 281 -26.40 -8.66 0.62
N GLY A 282 -26.01 -7.69 1.46
CA GLY A 282 -26.73 -7.41 2.70
C GLY A 282 -26.07 -6.35 3.57
N ASN A 283 -26.75 -5.96 4.64
CA ASN A 283 -26.21 -5.08 5.67
C ASN A 283 -26.55 -5.63 7.05
N TRP A 284 -25.58 -5.53 7.97
CA TRP A 284 -25.70 -6.00 9.35
C TRP A 284 -25.15 -4.95 10.30
N GLN A 285 -25.64 -4.98 11.53
CA GLN A 285 -25.14 -4.12 12.59
C GLN A 285 -23.95 -4.78 13.26
N VAL A 286 -22.87 -4.01 13.45
CA VAL A 286 -21.68 -4.46 14.17
C VAL A 286 -21.43 -3.52 15.35
N PRO A 287 -21.34 -4.03 16.60
CA PRO A 287 -20.99 -3.20 17.74
C PRO A 287 -19.54 -2.74 17.65
N VAL A 288 -19.32 -1.43 17.60
CA VAL A 288 -17.96 -0.82 17.56
C VAL A 288 -17.65 -0.11 18.88
N ARG A 289 -17.60 -0.90 19.94
CA ARG A 289 -17.39 -0.48 21.33
C ARG A 289 -16.64 -1.58 22.08
N ARG A 290 -16.13 -1.28 23.29
CA ARG A 290 -15.62 -2.36 24.16
C ARG A 290 -16.74 -3.35 24.50
N GLN A 291 -16.34 -4.59 24.80
CA GLN A 291 -17.20 -5.69 25.26
C GLN A 291 -18.06 -5.32 26.48
N ASN A 292 -19.04 -6.17 26.78
CA ASN A 292 -19.80 -6.09 28.03
C ASN A 292 -18.84 -6.10 29.24
N ASP A 293 -19.12 -5.25 30.24
CA ASP A 293 -18.28 -5.14 31.44
C ASP A 293 -18.23 -6.48 32.22
N CYS A 294 -19.33 -7.25 32.17
CA CYS A 294 -19.44 -8.62 32.66
C CYS A 294 -20.24 -9.43 31.63
N MET A 295 -19.75 -10.62 31.31
CA MET A 295 -20.29 -11.51 30.28
C MET A 295 -20.99 -12.75 30.86
N VAL A 296 -21.14 -12.83 32.19
CA VAL A 296 -21.71 -14.00 32.90
C VAL A 296 -22.68 -13.60 34.01
N ALA A 297 -23.66 -14.45 34.28
CA ALA A 297 -24.57 -14.42 35.42
C ALA A 297 -24.91 -15.87 35.82
N ASN A 298 -25.73 -16.05 36.87
CA ASN A 298 -26.14 -17.39 37.30
C ASN A 298 -26.82 -18.15 36.15
N GLY A 299 -26.20 -19.24 35.71
CA GLY A 299 -26.67 -20.09 34.62
C GLY A 299 -26.66 -19.42 33.24
N PHE A 300 -25.95 -18.31 33.06
CA PHE A 300 -26.02 -17.51 31.84
C PHE A 300 -24.65 -16.94 31.44
N ALA A 301 -24.35 -16.97 30.15
CA ALA A 301 -23.18 -16.32 29.57
C ALA A 301 -23.50 -15.72 28.19
N VAL A 302 -22.78 -14.65 27.82
CA VAL A 302 -22.87 -14.02 26.50
C VAL A 302 -21.54 -14.08 25.76
N VAL A 303 -21.60 -14.22 24.44
CA VAL A 303 -20.41 -14.32 23.57
C VAL A 303 -20.70 -13.72 22.20
N GLY A 304 -19.63 -13.43 21.44
CA GLY A 304 -19.72 -12.89 20.09
C GLY A 304 -20.28 -11.47 20.05
N ASP A 305 -21.04 -11.16 18.99
CA ASP A 305 -21.62 -9.83 18.84
C ASP A 305 -22.62 -9.46 19.95
N ALA A 306 -23.27 -10.46 20.56
CA ALA A 306 -24.14 -10.26 21.72
C ALA A 306 -23.38 -9.75 22.96
N ALA A 307 -22.08 -10.03 23.06
CA ALA A 307 -21.18 -9.53 24.10
C ALA A 307 -20.33 -8.32 23.64
N TRP A 308 -20.61 -7.77 22.45
CA TRP A 308 -19.86 -6.66 21.83
C TRP A 308 -18.36 -6.93 21.65
N LEU A 309 -18.00 -8.16 21.26
CA LEU A 309 -16.60 -8.55 21.06
C LEU A 309 -15.87 -7.98 19.83
N PRO A 310 -16.53 -7.49 18.75
CA PRO A 310 -15.83 -6.80 17.68
C PRO A 310 -14.96 -5.64 18.17
N ARG A 311 -13.76 -5.54 17.60
CA ARG A 311 -12.82 -4.48 17.96
C ARG A 311 -13.38 -3.11 17.57
N PRO A 312 -13.29 -2.08 18.43
CA PRO A 312 -13.85 -0.77 18.12
C PRO A 312 -13.27 -0.11 16.87
N LEU A 313 -11.98 -0.31 16.58
CA LEU A 313 -11.29 0.45 15.54
C LEU A 313 -11.56 -0.06 14.11
N ASP A 314 -11.54 -1.39 13.92
CA ASP A 314 -11.64 -2.03 12.59
C ASP A 314 -12.88 -2.93 12.44
N ALA A 315 -13.74 -3.01 13.47
CA ALA A 315 -14.94 -3.84 13.52
C ALA A 315 -14.70 -5.35 13.32
N GLY A 316 -13.46 -5.83 13.43
CA GLY A 316 -13.16 -7.25 13.29
C GLY A 316 -13.61 -8.06 14.51
N GLY A 317 -14.65 -8.87 14.37
CA GLY A 317 -15.27 -9.63 15.47
C GLY A 317 -15.09 -11.15 15.46
N ILE A 318 -14.82 -11.77 14.29
CA ILE A 318 -14.73 -13.24 14.19
C ILE A 318 -13.64 -13.80 15.10
N GLY A 319 -12.41 -13.25 15.02
CA GLY A 319 -11.29 -13.69 15.86
C GLY A 319 -11.60 -13.56 17.36
N PRO A 320 -11.93 -12.36 17.86
CA PRO A 320 -12.34 -12.17 19.26
C PRO A 320 -13.45 -13.13 19.72
N SER A 321 -14.44 -13.40 18.86
CA SER A 321 -15.54 -14.31 19.16
C SER A 321 -15.09 -15.76 19.29
N ILE A 322 -14.17 -16.23 18.44
CA ILE A 322 -13.59 -17.57 18.55
C ILE A 322 -12.79 -17.71 19.84
N TYR A 323 -11.93 -16.73 20.17
CA TYR A 323 -11.17 -16.74 21.42
C TYR A 323 -12.09 -16.79 22.64
N ALA A 324 -13.10 -15.93 22.68
CA ALA A 324 -14.09 -15.93 23.75
C ALA A 324 -14.86 -17.26 23.84
N GLY A 325 -15.25 -17.85 22.71
CA GLY A 325 -15.93 -19.14 22.68
C GLY A 325 -15.08 -20.27 23.24
N VAL A 326 -13.77 -20.30 22.94
CA VAL A 326 -12.84 -21.28 23.51
C VAL A 326 -12.70 -21.12 25.02
N ILE A 327 -12.57 -19.88 25.50
CA ILE A 327 -12.48 -19.59 26.95
C ILE A 327 -13.78 -20.01 27.64
N LEU A 328 -14.92 -19.55 27.13
CA LEU A 328 -16.23 -19.85 27.69
C LEU A 328 -16.50 -21.36 27.72
N GLY A 329 -16.15 -22.09 26.65
CA GLY A 329 -16.31 -23.55 26.60
C GLY A 329 -15.57 -24.27 27.71
N LYS A 330 -14.32 -23.88 28.01
CA LYS A 330 -13.55 -24.45 29.12
C LYS A 330 -14.18 -24.15 30.48
N VAL A 331 -14.60 -22.90 30.68
CA VAL A 331 -15.21 -22.44 31.94
C VAL A 331 -16.55 -23.15 32.18
N VAL A 332 -17.39 -23.27 31.16
CA VAL A 332 -18.67 -23.98 31.24
C VAL A 332 -18.47 -25.47 31.51
N ALA A 333 -17.50 -26.12 30.87
CA ALA A 333 -17.20 -27.52 31.12
C ALA A 333 -16.83 -27.76 32.61
N ALA A 334 -15.92 -26.94 33.15
CA ALA A 334 -15.53 -27.02 34.56
C ALA A 334 -16.71 -26.73 35.52
N ALA A 335 -17.55 -25.74 35.20
CA ALA A 335 -18.74 -25.41 35.97
C ALA A 335 -19.75 -26.56 36.03
N LEU A 336 -19.96 -27.26 34.89
CA LEU A 336 -20.84 -28.41 34.82
C LEU A 336 -20.29 -29.62 35.57
N GLU A 337 -18.98 -29.89 35.49
CA GLU A 337 -18.31 -30.95 36.26
C GLU A 337 -18.40 -30.71 37.77
N ALA A 338 -18.31 -29.45 38.20
CA ALA A 338 -18.49 -29.05 39.60
C ALA A 338 -19.96 -28.98 40.04
N ASN A 339 -20.92 -29.18 39.12
CA ASN A 339 -22.35 -28.97 39.34
C ASN A 339 -22.67 -27.57 39.92
N ASP A 340 -21.92 -26.55 39.50
CA ASP A 340 -22.05 -25.17 39.94
C ASP A 340 -22.00 -24.23 38.73
N ALA A 341 -23.18 -23.83 38.26
CA ALA A 341 -23.34 -22.83 37.20
C ALA A 341 -23.56 -21.40 37.75
N SER A 342 -23.13 -21.11 38.98
CA SER A 342 -23.20 -19.76 39.54
C SER A 342 -22.33 -18.76 38.77
N GLN A 343 -22.61 -17.47 38.96
CA GLN A 343 -21.78 -16.40 38.43
C GLN A 343 -20.32 -16.49 38.91
N GLU A 344 -20.08 -16.97 40.13
CA GLU A 344 -18.74 -17.15 40.70
C GLU A 344 -17.96 -18.22 39.91
N SER A 345 -18.57 -19.39 39.70
CA SER A 345 -17.98 -20.48 38.93
C SER A 345 -17.70 -20.09 37.46
N LEU A 346 -18.59 -19.30 36.87
CA LEU A 346 -18.42 -18.80 35.49
C LEU A 346 -17.48 -17.59 35.37
N TRP A 347 -17.02 -17.02 36.48
CA TRP A 347 -16.29 -15.74 36.50
C TRP A 347 -14.95 -15.78 35.76
N GLY A 348 -14.32 -16.97 35.71
CA GLY A 348 -13.07 -17.19 34.99
C GLY A 348 -13.11 -16.75 33.53
N TYR A 349 -14.27 -16.80 32.87
CA TYR A 349 -14.43 -16.33 31.49
C TYR A 349 -14.17 -14.82 31.37
N ASN A 350 -14.72 -14.02 32.29
CA ASN A 350 -14.46 -12.58 32.31
C ASN A 350 -12.97 -12.30 32.52
N VAL A 351 -12.36 -12.95 33.52
CA VAL A 351 -10.97 -12.74 33.92
C VAL A 351 -10.02 -13.07 32.78
N GLU A 352 -10.14 -14.28 32.20
CA GLU A 352 -9.25 -14.74 31.13
C GLU A 352 -9.42 -13.88 29.88
N TYR A 353 -10.66 -13.61 29.45
CA TYR A 353 -10.90 -12.78 28.27
C TYR A 353 -10.36 -11.36 28.45
N MET A 354 -10.60 -10.73 29.61
CA MET A 354 -10.13 -9.37 29.90
C MET A 354 -8.61 -9.30 29.89
N LYS A 355 -7.91 -10.20 30.59
CA LYS A 355 -6.45 -10.16 30.72
C LYS A 355 -5.72 -10.49 29.42
N THR A 356 -6.34 -11.26 28.53
CA THR A 356 -5.69 -11.71 27.28
C THR A 356 -6.06 -10.86 26.05
N HIS A 357 -7.33 -10.44 25.94
CA HIS A 357 -7.85 -9.79 24.72
C HIS A 357 -8.59 -8.48 25.02
N GLY A 358 -9.45 -8.47 26.04
CA GLY A 358 -10.37 -7.37 26.34
C GLY A 358 -9.73 -6.10 26.90
N PHE A 359 -8.52 -6.20 27.48
CA PHE A 359 -7.90 -5.08 28.20
C PHE A 359 -7.71 -3.82 27.36
N GLN A 360 -7.39 -3.97 26.09
CA GLN A 360 -7.14 -2.88 25.15
C GLN A 360 -8.41 -2.30 24.50
N MET A 361 -9.56 -2.95 24.61
CA MET A 361 -10.75 -2.57 23.85
C MET A 361 -11.33 -1.22 24.28
N ALA A 362 -11.32 -0.91 25.57
CA ALA A 362 -11.72 0.40 26.06
C ALA A 362 -10.83 1.52 25.47
N SER A 363 -9.52 1.26 25.35
CA SER A 363 -8.60 2.19 24.72
C SER A 363 -8.91 2.40 23.23
N PHE A 364 -9.15 1.33 22.47
CA PHE A 364 -9.57 1.44 21.07
C PHE A 364 -10.89 2.20 20.90
N GLU A 365 -11.82 2.07 21.85
CA GLU A 365 -13.04 2.89 21.84
C GLU A 365 -12.73 4.39 21.99
N VAL A 366 -11.81 4.75 22.89
CA VAL A 366 -11.38 6.15 23.07
C VAL A 366 -10.71 6.70 21.80
N LEU A 367 -9.78 5.93 21.21
CA LEU A 367 -9.13 6.31 19.95
C LEU A 367 -10.16 6.46 18.82
N ARG A 368 -11.08 5.51 18.65
CA ARG A 368 -12.15 5.58 17.66
C ARG A 368 -12.98 6.85 17.81
N ARG A 369 -13.40 7.16 19.03
CA ARG A 369 -14.20 8.38 19.32
C ARG A 369 -13.44 9.63 18.92
N TYR A 370 -12.16 9.72 19.29
CA TYR A 370 -11.32 10.83 18.89
C TYR A 370 -11.19 10.96 17.37
N LEU A 371 -10.84 9.87 16.67
CA LEU A 371 -10.71 9.86 15.21
C LEU A 371 -12.01 10.30 14.50
N GLN A 372 -13.17 9.93 15.05
CA GLN A 372 -14.48 10.34 14.51
C GLN A 372 -14.81 11.83 14.71
N THR A 373 -14.01 12.58 15.47
CA THR A 373 -14.14 14.04 15.58
C THR A 373 -13.28 14.79 14.58
N LEU A 374 -12.32 14.12 13.93
CA LEU A 374 -11.33 14.74 13.07
C LEU A 374 -11.86 14.94 11.64
N THR A 375 -11.40 16.00 10.98
CA THR A 375 -11.58 16.15 9.53
C THR A 375 -10.57 15.30 8.76
N ASN A 376 -10.82 15.08 7.47
CA ASN A 376 -9.87 14.39 6.60
C ASN A 376 -8.50 15.08 6.56
N GLU A 377 -8.46 16.41 6.61
CA GLU A 377 -7.22 17.19 6.66
C GLU A 377 -6.42 16.91 7.93
N GLN A 378 -7.11 16.84 9.08
CA GLN A 378 -6.48 16.55 10.36
C GLN A 378 -5.99 15.11 10.45
N ILE A 379 -6.76 14.15 9.94
CA ILE A 379 -6.35 12.76 9.80
C ILE A 379 -5.07 12.68 8.94
N ASN A 380 -5.10 13.27 7.73
CA ASN A 380 -3.95 13.27 6.82
C ASN A 380 -2.72 13.92 7.45
N TYR A 381 -2.91 15.04 8.16
CA TYR A 381 -1.84 15.72 8.88
C TYR A 381 -1.26 14.84 9.98
N GLY A 382 -2.12 14.23 10.80
CA GLY A 382 -1.71 13.38 11.91
C GLY A 382 -0.97 12.13 11.46
N MET A 383 -1.46 11.45 10.41
CA MET A 383 -0.79 10.31 9.80
C MET A 383 0.62 10.68 9.31
N LYS A 384 0.77 11.86 8.70
CA LYS A 384 2.05 12.32 8.15
C LYS A 384 3.06 12.73 9.20
N HIS A 385 2.61 13.25 10.34
CA HIS A 385 3.46 14.00 11.26
C HIS A 385 3.56 13.36 12.67
N PHE A 386 2.55 12.64 13.12
CA PHE A 386 2.45 12.14 14.50
C PHE A 386 2.64 10.64 14.66
N LEU A 387 2.56 9.85 13.58
CA LEU A 387 2.84 8.41 13.64
C LEU A 387 4.28 8.11 13.22
N SER A 388 4.98 7.31 14.01
CA SER A 388 6.25 6.69 13.63
C SER A 388 6.04 5.41 12.82
N GLU A 389 7.10 4.90 12.18
CA GLU A 389 7.03 3.59 11.51
C GLU A 389 6.69 2.45 12.49
N GLU A 390 7.14 2.55 13.75
CA GLU A 390 6.83 1.59 14.82
C GLU A 390 5.34 1.64 15.18
N ASP A 391 4.75 2.84 15.27
CA ASP A 391 3.32 3.01 15.53
C ASP A 391 2.48 2.44 14.39
N ILE A 392 2.90 2.69 13.14
CA ILE A 392 2.25 2.16 11.94
C ILE A 392 2.31 0.63 11.94
N GLN A 393 3.46 0.04 12.27
CA GLN A 393 3.61 -1.41 12.35
C GLN A 393 2.77 -1.99 13.48
N ALA A 394 2.72 -1.36 14.66
CA ALA A 394 1.90 -1.81 15.78
C ALA A 394 0.40 -1.81 15.41
N ILE A 395 -0.08 -0.74 14.76
CA ILE A 395 -1.45 -0.67 14.25
C ILE A 395 -1.71 -1.77 13.20
N THR A 396 -0.76 -1.99 12.28
CA THR A 396 -0.85 -3.04 11.24
C THR A 396 -0.93 -4.44 11.86
N ASP A 397 -0.10 -4.71 12.87
CA ASP A 397 -0.08 -5.94 13.65
C ASP A 397 -1.30 -6.09 14.57
N ARG A 398 -2.22 -5.12 14.56
CA ARG A 398 -3.39 -5.05 15.46
C ARG A 398 -3.02 -5.03 16.94
N LYS A 399 -1.83 -4.52 17.25
CA LYS A 399 -1.36 -4.27 18.61
C LYS A 399 -1.78 -2.88 19.05
N HIS A 400 -1.85 -2.70 20.37
CA HIS A 400 -2.06 -1.40 20.95
C HIS A 400 -0.90 -0.46 20.60
N PRO A 401 -1.14 0.67 19.90
CA PRO A 401 -0.09 1.63 19.59
C PRO A 401 0.32 2.39 20.86
N ASP A 402 1.60 2.27 21.23
CA ASP A 402 2.15 3.00 22.37
C ASP A 402 2.59 4.41 21.95
N PHE A 403 1.64 5.33 21.99
CA PHE A 403 1.90 6.74 21.70
C PHE A 403 2.82 7.43 22.72
N ASN A 404 3.30 6.75 23.78
CA ASN A 404 4.29 7.33 24.71
C ASN A 404 5.65 7.57 24.06
N ARG A 405 5.96 6.92 22.94
CA ARG A 405 7.21 7.15 22.20
C ARG A 405 7.18 8.39 21.31
N THR A 406 6.20 9.28 21.48
CA THR A 406 6.38 10.65 21.00
C THR A 406 7.43 11.34 21.87
N GLN A 407 8.70 11.29 21.45
CA GLN A 407 9.77 12.08 22.04
C GLN A 407 9.46 13.59 21.91
N PHE A 408 8.74 14.15 22.89
CA PHE A 408 8.38 15.57 23.02
C PHE A 408 9.58 16.52 23.07
N PHE A 409 10.80 16.00 23.10
CA PHE A 409 12.05 16.75 23.13
C PHE A 409 12.71 16.95 21.76
N ASN A 410 12.11 16.48 20.65
CA ASN A 410 12.63 16.75 19.31
C ASN A 410 12.16 18.13 18.78
N PRO A 411 13.06 19.07 18.42
CA PRO A 411 12.71 20.38 17.86
C PRO A 411 11.82 20.31 16.61
N ALA A 412 11.94 19.25 15.81
CA ALA A 412 11.11 19.02 14.63
C ALA A 412 9.65 18.70 14.99
N MET A 413 9.38 18.26 16.22
CA MET A 413 8.02 17.98 16.69
C MET A 413 7.26 19.27 17.04
N TRP A 414 7.96 20.34 17.44
CA TRP A 414 7.36 21.66 17.65
C TRP A 414 6.73 22.22 16.38
N PHE A 415 7.40 22.09 15.23
CA PHE A 415 6.84 22.46 13.93
C PHE A 415 5.61 21.62 13.52
N ARG A 416 5.49 20.39 14.04
CA ARG A 416 4.34 19.50 13.81
C ARG A 416 3.17 19.82 14.74
N VAL A 417 3.46 20.15 16.00
CA VAL A 417 2.46 20.55 16.99
C VAL A 417 1.87 21.93 16.68
N LEU A 418 2.68 22.86 16.15
CA LEU A 418 2.21 24.19 15.75
C LEU A 418 1.26 24.18 14.54
N GLY A 419 1.29 23.13 13.70
CA GLY A 419 0.41 23.04 12.53
C GLY A 419 -1.04 22.65 12.85
N ASP A 420 -1.27 21.92 13.95
CA ASP A 420 -2.60 21.70 14.53
C ASP A 420 -2.49 21.34 16.02
N LEU A 421 -2.59 22.36 16.87
CA LEU A 421 -2.52 22.24 18.33
C LEU A 421 -3.67 21.41 18.92
N ASN A 422 -4.85 21.44 18.30
CA ASN A 422 -6.02 20.71 18.78
C ASN A 422 -5.87 19.21 18.50
N LEU A 423 -5.35 18.85 17.33
CA LEU A 423 -4.99 17.50 16.96
C LEU A 423 -3.91 16.93 17.92
N ALA A 424 -2.82 17.66 18.15
CA ALA A 424 -1.78 17.22 19.09
C ALA A 424 -2.30 17.03 20.53
N ARG A 425 -3.15 17.95 21.02
CA ARG A 425 -3.78 17.84 22.35
C ARG A 425 -4.73 16.65 22.45
N GLY A 426 -5.53 16.41 21.40
CA GLY A 426 -6.46 15.27 21.32
C GLY A 426 -5.74 13.93 21.31
N LEU A 427 -4.66 13.80 20.52
CA LEU A 427 -3.79 12.62 20.51
C LEU A 427 -3.15 12.37 21.87
N ARG A 428 -2.57 13.41 22.49
CA ARG A 428 -1.95 13.27 23.83
C ARG A 428 -2.96 12.84 24.89
N TYR A 429 -4.17 13.41 24.86
CA TYR A 429 -5.24 12.98 25.76
C TYR A 429 -5.60 11.51 25.54
N THR A 430 -5.82 11.12 24.29
CA THR A 430 -6.15 9.74 23.87
C THR A 430 -5.07 8.76 24.34
N ALA A 431 -3.79 9.11 24.15
CA ALA A 431 -2.65 8.30 24.58
C ALA A 431 -2.61 8.10 26.10
N LYS A 432 -2.76 9.18 26.87
CA LYS A 432 -2.78 9.11 28.34
C LYS A 432 -3.96 8.29 28.84
N LYS A 433 -5.17 8.57 28.34
CA LYS A 433 -6.38 7.87 28.72
C LYS A 433 -6.33 6.38 28.35
N SER A 434 -5.74 6.08 27.21
CA SER A 434 -5.47 4.71 26.78
C SER A 434 -4.67 3.92 27.82
N GLN A 435 -3.57 4.47 28.33
CA GLN A 435 -2.76 3.80 29.35
C GLN A 435 -3.55 3.57 30.63
N THR A 436 -4.28 4.59 31.11
CA THR A 436 -5.14 4.46 32.28
C THR A 436 -6.14 3.31 32.11
N LEU A 437 -6.80 3.22 30.96
CA LEU A 437 -7.79 2.18 30.67
C LEU A 437 -7.18 0.79 30.52
N VAL A 438 -6.01 0.69 29.89
CA VAL A 438 -5.27 -0.58 29.75
C VAL A 438 -4.87 -1.11 31.12
N THR A 439 -4.24 -0.28 31.97
CA THR A 439 -3.86 -0.67 33.33
C THR A 439 -5.10 -1.06 34.15
N HIS A 440 -6.14 -0.24 34.14
CA HIS A 440 -7.40 -0.53 34.85
C HIS A 440 -8.03 -1.85 34.42
N ASN A 441 -8.02 -2.15 33.13
CA ASN A 441 -8.63 -3.39 32.63
C ASN A 441 -7.77 -4.64 32.88
N LEU A 442 -6.44 -4.50 33.00
CA LEU A 442 -5.57 -5.60 33.40
C LEU A 442 -5.81 -6.00 34.88
N GLU A 443 -6.28 -5.05 35.69
CA GLU A 443 -6.72 -5.25 37.08
C GLU A 443 -8.18 -5.75 37.19
N TYR A 444 -8.72 -6.39 36.15
CA TYR A 444 -10.07 -6.96 36.21
C TYR A 444 -10.20 -7.90 37.42
N PRO A 445 -11.25 -7.78 38.24
CA PRO A 445 -11.37 -8.53 39.48
C PRO A 445 -11.40 -10.04 39.25
N ASP A 446 -10.63 -10.79 40.04
CA ASP A 446 -10.62 -12.25 40.01
C ASP A 446 -11.91 -12.89 40.58
N SER A 447 -12.77 -12.08 41.21
CA SER A 447 -14.10 -12.48 41.69
C SER A 447 -15.14 -11.35 41.57
N PRO A 448 -16.46 -11.66 41.57
CA PRO A 448 -17.55 -10.69 41.46
C PRO A 448 -17.55 -9.62 42.57
N GLY A 449 -17.01 -9.90 43.76
CA GLY A 449 -17.12 -9.02 44.93
C GLY A 449 -16.56 -7.61 44.74
N ARG A 450 -15.50 -7.45 43.92
CA ARG A 450 -14.91 -6.13 43.60
C ARG A 450 -15.35 -5.57 42.24
N PHE A 451 -16.23 -6.27 41.53
CA PHE A 451 -16.65 -5.89 40.18
C PHE A 451 -17.35 -4.54 40.11
N ALA A 452 -18.23 -4.23 41.07
CA ALA A 452 -18.98 -2.98 41.08
C ALA A 452 -18.04 -1.76 41.11
N ALA A 453 -17.06 -1.76 42.03
CA ALA A 453 -16.08 -0.69 42.15
C ALA A 453 -15.22 -0.56 40.88
N TRP A 454 -14.73 -1.68 40.35
CA TRP A 454 -13.96 -1.70 39.10
C TRP A 454 -14.77 -1.13 37.91
N ARG A 455 -16.02 -1.55 37.78
CA ARG A 455 -16.93 -1.11 36.70
C ARG A 455 -17.23 0.38 36.80
N ASP A 456 -17.47 0.88 37.99
CA ASP A 456 -17.84 2.27 38.21
C ASP A 456 -16.65 3.20 37.93
N HIS A 457 -15.42 2.79 38.27
CA HIS A 457 -14.21 3.49 37.86
C HIS A 457 -14.03 3.50 36.33
N LEU A 458 -14.16 2.34 35.65
CA LEU A 458 -14.10 2.26 34.19
C LEU A 458 -15.12 3.20 33.53
N ARG A 459 -16.36 3.20 34.01
CA ARG A 459 -17.43 4.05 33.49
C ARG A 459 -17.19 5.53 33.76
N GLY A 460 -16.54 5.88 34.87
CA GLY A 460 -16.08 7.24 35.16
C GLY A 460 -15.08 7.72 34.11
N GLU A 461 -14.02 6.94 33.90
CA GLU A 461 -12.96 7.23 32.91
C GLU A 461 -13.51 7.39 31.49
N LEU A 462 -14.47 6.54 31.10
CA LEU A 462 -15.12 6.60 29.79
C LEU A 462 -16.07 7.80 29.65
N ARG A 463 -16.82 8.16 30.69
CA ARG A 463 -17.73 9.33 30.65
C ARG A 463 -16.98 10.61 30.32
N GLU A 464 -15.85 10.84 30.98
CA GLU A 464 -14.98 11.99 30.73
C GLU A 464 -14.56 12.07 29.25
N THR A 465 -14.22 10.92 28.67
CA THR A 465 -13.81 10.83 27.26
C THR A 465 -14.98 11.11 26.31
N VAL A 466 -16.16 10.55 26.60
CA VAL A 466 -17.37 10.76 25.79
C VAL A 466 -17.73 12.24 25.75
N GLU A 467 -17.65 12.93 26.88
CA GLU A 467 -17.90 14.36 26.96
C GLU A 467 -16.88 15.18 26.19
N LYS A 468 -15.60 14.80 26.26
CA LYS A 468 -14.53 15.51 25.54
C LYS A 468 -14.62 15.38 24.02
N PHE A 469 -14.97 14.19 23.52
CA PHE A 469 -15.03 13.89 22.09
C PHE A 469 -16.46 13.82 21.55
N LYS A 470 -17.32 14.73 22.01
CA LYS A 470 -18.65 14.88 21.42
C LYS A 470 -18.53 15.22 19.93
N PRO A 471 -19.32 14.57 19.05
CA PRO A 471 -19.40 14.96 17.66
C PRO A 471 -19.78 16.45 17.53
N LEU A 472 -19.20 17.15 16.55
CA LEU A 472 -19.26 18.60 16.35
C LEU A 472 -20.67 19.24 16.26
N ASP A 473 -21.74 18.46 16.21
CA ASP A 473 -23.13 18.95 16.16
C ASP A 473 -23.67 19.49 17.51
N ALA A 474 -22.80 19.65 18.53
CA ALA A 474 -23.18 20.21 19.83
C ALA A 474 -22.94 21.73 19.94
N LEU A 475 -22.41 22.39 18.91
CA LEU A 475 -22.36 23.85 18.82
C LEU A 475 -23.20 24.28 17.62
N GLN A 476 -24.28 24.98 17.94
CA GLN A 476 -25.18 25.66 17.01
C GLN A 476 -24.44 26.58 16.06
#